data_AF-A0A7J4I8R5-F1
#
_entry.id   AF-A0A7J4I8R5-F1
#
_cell.length_a   1.000
_cell.length_b   1.000
_cell.length_c   1.000
_cell.angle_alpha   90.00
_cell.angle_beta   90.00
_cell.angle_gamma   90.00
#
_symmetry.space_group_name_H-M   'P 1'
#
loop_
_entity.id
_entity.type
_entity.pdbx_description
1 polymer ?
#
loop_
_entity_poly.entity_id
_entity_poly.type
_entity_poly.pdbx_seq_one_letter_code
_entity_poly.pdbx_strand_id
1 'polypeptide(L)'
;MNAAMKKLLAGRIGALAENEVKDLLRAYGIPTTRYQVVRTENDLEKISLTYPVALKVCSSKILHKTDVGGVRLNIQNSDELKKTFKE
;
A
#
# COMPACT_ATOMS: atom_id res chain seq x y z
N MET A 1 -1.07 16.04 -15.28
CA MET A 1 -1.82 15.48 -14.13
C MET A 1 -3.26 15.18 -14.55
N ASN A 2 -3.70 13.91 -14.49
CA ASN A 2 -5.05 13.50 -14.91
C ASN A 2 -6.14 14.01 -13.95
N ALA A 3 -7.40 14.01 -14.40
CA ALA A 3 -8.53 14.56 -13.64
C ALA A 3 -8.74 13.86 -12.29
N ALA A 4 -8.48 12.54 -12.21
CA ALA A 4 -8.58 11.76 -10.99
C ALA A 4 -7.59 12.25 -9.91
N MET A 5 -6.35 12.57 -10.30
CA MET A 5 -5.32 13.05 -9.37
C MET A 5 -5.60 14.49 -8.88
N LYS A 6 -6.12 15.36 -9.77
CA LYS A 6 -6.60 16.69 -9.36
C LYS A 6 -7.71 16.57 -8.31
N LYS A 7 -8.66 15.65 -8.51
CA LYS A 7 -9.74 15.38 -7.55
C LYS A 7 -9.22 14.80 -6.23
N LEU A 8 -8.22 13.92 -6.27
CA LEU A 8 -7.59 13.35 -5.08
C LEU A 8 -6.96 14.42 -4.18
N LEU A 9 -6.30 15.41 -4.79
CA LEU A 9 -5.58 16.47 -4.08
C LEU A 9 -6.48 17.66 -3.71
N ALA A 10 -7.57 17.90 -4.44
CA ALA A 10 -8.43 19.05 -4.24
C ALA A 10 -9.06 19.05 -2.83
N GLY A 11 -8.80 20.11 -2.07
CA GLY A 11 -9.38 20.33 -0.73
C GLY A 11 -8.90 19.36 0.34
N ARG A 12 -7.93 18.48 0.06
CA ARG A 12 -7.34 17.61 1.08
C ARG A 12 -6.36 18.39 1.95
N ILE A 13 -6.52 18.25 3.26
CA ILE A 13 -5.60 18.75 4.28
C ILE A 13 -5.10 17.53 5.06
N GLY A 14 -3.78 17.36 5.15
CA GLY A 14 -3.15 16.23 5.83
C GLY A 14 -2.48 15.22 4.89
N ALA A 15 -2.04 14.10 5.46
CA ALA A 15 -1.25 13.11 4.74
C ALA A 15 -2.08 12.26 3.75
N LEU A 16 -1.41 11.75 2.73
CA LEU A 16 -1.95 10.76 1.80
C LEU A 16 -1.60 9.34 2.28
N ALA A 17 -2.43 8.36 1.92
CA ALA A 17 -2.09 6.96 2.09
C ALA A 17 -0.97 6.55 1.11
N GLU A 18 -0.23 5.49 1.43
CA GLU A 18 0.96 5.10 0.64
C GLU A 18 0.65 4.78 -0.83
N ASN A 19 -0.50 4.15 -1.12
CA ASN A 19 -0.93 3.90 -2.50
C ASN A 19 -1.15 5.22 -3.26
N GLU A 20 -1.78 6.20 -2.63
CA GLU A 20 -2.07 7.50 -3.23
C GLU A 20 -0.78 8.28 -3.54
N VAL A 21 0.20 8.23 -2.62
CA VAL A 21 1.52 8.82 -2.84
C VAL A 21 2.23 8.13 -4.01
N LYS A 22 2.21 6.80 -4.08
CA LYS A 22 2.88 6.07 -5.16
C LYS A 22 2.23 6.32 -6.51
N ASP A 23 0.90 6.39 -6.58
CA ASP A 23 0.17 6.73 -7.80
C ASP A 23 0.47 8.17 -8.25
N LEU A 24 0.55 9.11 -7.30
CA LEU A 24 0.93 10.49 -7.58
C LEU A 24 2.36 10.55 -8.16
N LEU A 25 3.34 9.93 -7.50
CA LEU A 25 4.74 9.92 -7.96
C LEU A 25 4.86 9.32 -9.37
N ARG A 26 4.19 8.20 -9.64
CA ARG A 26 4.16 7.59 -10.98
C ARG A 26 3.54 8.50 -12.04
N ALA A 27 2.49 9.25 -11.69
CA ALA A 27 1.86 10.22 -12.59
C ALA A 27 2.79 11.37 -12.99
N TYR A 28 3.90 11.57 -12.26
CA TYR A 28 4.97 12.52 -12.56
C TYR A 28 6.24 11.84 -13.11
N GLY A 29 6.16 10.56 -13.48
CA GLY A 29 7.30 9.83 -14.05
C GLY A 29 8.33 9.36 -13.02
N ILE A 30 8.05 9.49 -11.72
CA ILE A 30 8.94 9.02 -10.66
C ILE A 30 8.65 7.53 -10.41
N PRO A 31 9.63 6.63 -10.63
CA PRO A 31 9.43 5.20 -10.43
C PRO A 31 9.20 4.86 -8.95
N THR A 32 8.30 3.93 -8.69
CA THR A 32 8.00 3.43 -7.34
C THR A 32 7.91 1.92 -7.32
N THR A 33 8.03 1.31 -6.14
CA THR A 33 7.87 -0.14 -5.97
C THR A 33 6.50 -0.61 -6.46
N ARG A 34 6.44 -1.80 -7.07
CA ARG A 34 5.16 -2.47 -7.38
C ARG A 34 4.41 -2.73 -6.08
N TYR A 35 3.10 -2.57 -6.09
CA TYR A 35 2.25 -2.82 -4.94
C TYR A 35 0.85 -3.20 -5.39
N GLN A 36 0.11 -3.83 -4.49
CA GLN A 36 -1.31 -4.13 -4.63
C GLN A 36 -1.98 -3.81 -3.29
N VAL A 37 -3.13 -3.12 -3.33
CA VAL A 37 -3.91 -2.84 -2.12
C VAL A 37 -4.84 -4.01 -1.88
N VAL A 38 -4.80 -4.55 -0.67
CA VAL A 38 -5.66 -5.65 -0.21
C VAL A 38 -6.54 -5.14 0.93
N ARG A 39 -7.81 -5.53 0.95
CA ARG A 39 -8.79 -5.14 1.97
C ARG A 39 -9.37 -6.34 2.69
N THR A 40 -9.41 -7.49 2.04
CA THR A 40 -9.96 -8.73 2.53
C THR A 40 -8.99 -9.88 2.28
N GLU A 41 -9.15 -10.99 3.01
CA GLU A 41 -8.35 -12.20 2.77
C GLU A 41 -8.47 -12.71 1.34
N ASN A 42 -9.65 -12.58 0.72
CA ASN A 42 -9.90 -12.98 -0.67
C ASN A 42 -9.08 -12.16 -1.68
N ASP A 43 -8.62 -10.96 -1.32
CA ASP A 43 -7.75 -10.18 -2.19
C ASP A 43 -6.33 -10.76 -2.25
N LEU A 44 -5.92 -11.54 -1.24
CA LEU A 44 -4.60 -12.15 -1.17
C LEU A 44 -4.39 -13.21 -2.26
N GLU A 45 -5.45 -13.90 -2.66
CA GLU A 45 -5.41 -14.92 -3.73
C GLU A 45 -5.17 -14.31 -5.11
N LYS A 46 -5.43 -13.00 -5.25
CA LYS A 46 -5.28 -12.26 -6.50
C LYS A 46 -3.95 -11.51 -6.58
N ILE A 47 -3.03 -11.77 -5.64
CA ILE A 47 -1.73 -11.10 -5.62
C ILE A 47 -0.85 -11.63 -6.74
N SER A 48 -0.36 -10.73 -7.58
CA SER A 48 0.54 -11.02 -8.70
C SER A 48 1.97 -10.52 -8.46
N LEU A 49 2.34 -10.32 -7.19
CA LEU A 49 3.66 -9.86 -6.79
C LEU A 49 4.63 -11.02 -6.60
N THR A 50 5.91 -10.77 -6.88
CA THR A 50 6.99 -11.72 -6.62
C THR A 50 7.45 -11.58 -5.17
N TYR A 51 7.64 -12.71 -4.50
CA TYR A 51 8.22 -12.78 -3.16
C TYR A 51 9.75 -12.59 -3.19
N PRO A 52 10.37 -12.06 -2.12
CA PRO A 52 9.73 -11.63 -0.87
C PRO A 52 8.99 -10.30 -0.99
N VAL A 53 7.92 -10.14 -0.20
CA VAL A 53 7.11 -8.91 -0.15
C VAL A 53 7.13 -8.26 1.23
N ALA A 54 6.71 -7.00 1.28
CA ALA A 54 6.39 -6.30 2.52
C ALA A 54 4.88 -6.05 2.60
N LEU A 55 4.27 -6.34 3.75
CA LEU A 55 2.89 -5.98 4.07
C LEU A 55 2.90 -4.74 4.96
N LYS A 56 2.13 -3.72 4.58
CA LYS A 56 2.05 -2.46 5.33
C LYS A 56 0.62 -1.98 5.41
N VAL A 57 0.23 -1.48 6.58
CA VAL A 57 -1.03 -0.76 6.76
C VAL A 57 -1.07 0.43 5.80
N CYS A 58 -2.17 0.58 5.06
CA CYS A 58 -2.34 1.65 4.08
C CYS A 58 -3.45 2.60 4.53
N SER A 59 -3.08 3.61 5.30
CA SER A 59 -4.02 4.59 5.87
C SER A 59 -3.37 5.96 5.95
N SER A 60 -4.11 7.02 5.61
CA SER A 60 -3.69 8.41 5.83
C SER A 60 -3.68 8.82 7.30
N LYS A 61 -4.33 8.03 8.17
CA LYS A 61 -4.41 8.28 9.62
C LYS A 61 -3.26 7.65 10.42
N ILE A 62 -2.51 6.74 9.81
CA ILE A 62 -1.41 6.01 10.46
C ILE A 62 -0.11 6.36 9.72
N LEU A 63 0.57 7.39 10.21
CA LEU A 63 1.82 7.87 9.62
C LEU A 63 3.00 6.97 10.00
N HIS A 64 3.12 6.66 11.29
CA HIS A 64 4.16 5.79 11.82
C HIS A 64 3.64 4.36 11.91
N LYS A 65 3.69 3.66 10.78
CA LYS A 65 3.16 2.30 10.63
C LYS A 65 3.88 1.30 11.53
N THR A 66 5.20 1.45 11.70
CA THR A 66 6.00 0.58 12.55
C THR A 66 5.54 0.63 14.01
N ASP A 67 5.21 1.83 14.51
CA ASP A 67 4.84 2.07 15.92
C ASP A 67 3.54 1.35 16.31
N VAL A 68 2.67 1.07 15.33
CA VAL A 68 1.44 0.30 15.53
C VAL A 68 1.57 -1.17 15.10
N GLY A 69 2.79 -1.63 14.83
CA GLY A 69 3.03 -2.97 14.30
C GLY A 69 2.49 -3.17 12.88
N GLY A 70 2.13 -2.10 12.17
CA GLY A 70 1.52 -2.11 10.84
C GLY A 70 2.52 -2.29 9.69
N VAL A 71 3.72 -2.80 9.96
CA VAL A 71 4.73 -3.17 8.95
C VAL A 71 5.22 -4.58 9.24
N ARG A 72 5.21 -5.43 8.21
CA ARG A 72 5.81 -6.75 8.20
C ARG A 72 6.65 -6.87 6.93
N LEU A 73 7.92 -7.21 7.11
CA LEU A 73 8.90 -7.27 6.03
C LEU A 73 9.25 -8.73 5.76
N ASN A 74 9.86 -8.96 4.60
CA ASN A 74 10.48 -10.24 4.27
C ASN A 74 9.52 -11.45 4.30
N ILE A 75 8.26 -11.22 3.91
CA ILE A 75 7.27 -12.30 3.75
C ILE A 75 7.66 -13.12 2.52
N GLN A 76 7.91 -14.41 2.70
CA GLN A 76 8.56 -15.27 1.70
C GLN A 76 7.58 -15.95 0.73
N ASN A 77 6.32 -16.12 1.12
CA ASN A 77 5.34 -16.85 0.32
C ASN A 77 3.90 -16.48 0.66
N SER A 78 2.94 -17.07 -0.08
CA SER A 78 1.51 -16.80 0.08
C SER A 78 0.96 -17.24 1.43
N ASP A 79 1.46 -18.33 2.02
CA ASP A 79 0.93 -18.83 3.28
C ASP A 79 1.35 -17.94 4.45
N GLU A 80 2.62 -17.52 4.45
CA GLU A 80 3.12 -16.51 5.39
C GLU A 80 2.35 -15.20 5.25
N LEU A 81 2.09 -14.75 4.01
CA LEU A 81 1.30 -13.54 3.78
C LEU A 81 -0.11 -13.63 4.35
N LYS A 82 -0.81 -14.76 4.13
CA LYS A 82 -2.15 -15.01 4.67
C LYS A 82 -2.15 -15.03 6.20
N LYS A 83 -1.15 -15.64 6.81
CA LYS A 83 -0.99 -15.65 8.26
C LYS A 83 -0.78 -14.24 8.79
N THR A 84 0.20 -13.53 8.25
CA THR A 84 0.58 -12.18 8.68
C THR A 84 -0.52 -11.15 8.46
N PHE A 85 -1.41 -11.32 7.49
CA PHE A 85 -2.54 -10.42 7.26
C PHE A 85 -3.63 -10.49 8.36
N LYS A 86 -3.71 -11.61 9.11
CA LYS A 86 -4.68 -11.81 10.19
C LYS A 86 -4.19 -11.32 11.55
N GLU A 87 -2.90 -11.00 11.66
CA GLU A 87 -2.26 -10.44 12.86
C GLU A 87 -2.49 -8.92 12.95
#